data_AF-A0A1Q4Z2Y8-F1
#
_entry.id   AF-A0A1Q4Z2Y8-F1
#
_cell.length_a   1.000
_cell.length_b   1.000
_cell.length_c   1.000
_cell.angle_alpha   90.00
_cell.angle_beta   90.00
_cell.angle_gamma   90.00
#
_symmetry.space_group_name_H-M   'P 1'
#
loop_
_entity.id
_entity.type
_entity.pdbx_description
1 polymer ?
#
loop_
_entity_poly.entity_id
_entity_poly.type
_entity_poly.pdbx_seq_one_letter_code
_entity_poly.pdbx_strand_id
1 'polypeptide(L)' 'MSAVTDEQLIAMLVDRARGDGLKLTGEGGLLQQLTKRVLESALDGEITDHVGYYKHDPAGRGSGNTRNGSRTKTAGQRRG' A
#
# COMPACT_ATOMS: atom_id res chain seq x y z
N MET A 1 -24.92 -4.85 12.00
CA MET A 1 -23.83 -5.16 11.06
C MET A 1 -22.69 -5.74 11.88
N SER A 2 -22.33 -7.01 11.71
CA SER A 2 -21.14 -7.55 12.39
C SER A 2 -19.89 -6.98 11.72
N ALA A 3 -18.87 -6.66 12.50
CA ALA A 3 -17.56 -6.32 11.96
C ALA A 3 -17.00 -7.53 11.20
N VAL A 4 -16.42 -7.29 10.03
CA VAL A 4 -15.67 -8.32 9.31
C VAL A 4 -14.41 -8.64 10.11
N THR A 5 -14.13 -9.91 10.32
CA THR A 5 -12.91 -10.34 11.03
C THR A 5 -11.72 -10.36 10.09
N ASP A 6 -10.51 -10.28 10.65
CA ASP A 6 -9.28 -10.41 9.86
C ASP A 6 -9.23 -11.74 9.11
N GLU A 7 -9.70 -12.83 9.72
CA GLU A 7 -9.78 -14.14 9.09
C GLU A 7 -10.69 -14.14 7.86
N GLN A 8 -11.85 -13.46 7.93
CA GLN A 8 -12.74 -13.30 6.80
C GLN A 8 -12.10 -12.48 5.67
N LEU A 9 -11.38 -11.40 6.01
CA LEU A 9 -10.65 -10.60 5.02
C LEU A 9 -9.52 -11.39 4.35
N ILE A 10 -8.77 -12.16 5.14
CA ILE A 10 -7.69 -13.02 4.62
C ILE A 10 -8.26 -14.07 3.67
N ALA A 11 -9.36 -14.72 4.03
CA ALA A 11 -10.03 -15.70 3.16
C ALA A 11 -10.46 -15.06 1.83
N MET A 12 -11.09 -13.88 1.88
CA MET A 12 -11.48 -13.14 0.67
C MET A 12 -10.29 -12.79 -0.24
N LEU A 13 -9.16 -12.37 0.35
CA LEU A 13 -7.94 -12.05 -0.41
C LEU A 13 -7.34 -13.29 -1.07
N VAL A 14 -7.31 -14.42 -0.36
CA VAL A 14 -6.82 -15.71 -0.88
C VAL A 14 -7.71 -16.22 -2.01
N ASP A 15 -9.03 -16.17 -1.84
CA ASP A 15 -9.98 -16.63 -2.86
C ASP A 15 -9.90 -15.76 -4.12
N ARG A 16 -9.80 -14.44 -3.96
CA ARG A 16 -9.58 -13.55 -5.10
C ARG A 16 -8.26 -13.83 -5.80
N ALA A 17 -7.17 -14.00 -5.06
CA ALA A 17 -5.87 -14.33 -5.64
C ALA A 17 -5.94 -15.63 -6.46
N ARG A 18 -6.65 -16.66 -5.98
CA ARG A 18 -6.88 -17.90 -6.74
C ARG A 18 -7.69 -17.64 -8.01
N GLY A 19 -8.77 -16.85 -7.93
CA GLY A 19 -9.61 -16.47 -9.08
C GLY A 19 -8.83 -15.71 -10.15
N ASP A 20 -7.89 -14.87 -9.73
CA ASP A 20 -7.03 -14.07 -10.61
C ASP A 20 -5.77 -14.84 -11.08
N GLY A 21 -5.62 -16.13 -10.73
CA GLY A 21 -4.46 -16.96 -11.09
C GLY A 21 -3.15 -16.56 -10.38
N LEU A 22 -3.24 -15.78 -9.31
CA LEU A 22 -2.12 -15.24 -8.57
C LEU A 22 -1.55 -16.27 -7.60
N LYS A 23 -0.22 -16.44 -7.60
CA LYS A 23 0.46 -17.24 -6.57
C LYS A 23 0.32 -16.56 -5.20
N LEU A 24 0.16 -17.34 -4.14
CA LEU A 24 0.11 -16.80 -2.78
C LEU A 24 1.45 -16.16 -2.38
N THR A 25 2.55 -16.80 -2.78
CA THR A 25 3.92 -16.40 -2.45
C THR A 25 4.78 -16.32 -3.72
N GLY A 26 6.01 -15.82 -3.56
CA GLY A 26 6.95 -15.63 -4.66
C GLY A 26 6.78 -14.29 -5.38
N GLU A 27 7.61 -14.09 -6.40
CA GLU A 27 7.62 -12.85 -7.18
C GLU A 27 6.28 -12.63 -7.90
N GLY A 28 5.75 -11.43 -7.78
CA GLY A 28 4.42 -11.06 -8.25
C GLY A 28 3.28 -11.61 -7.41
N GLY A 29 3.52 -12.46 -6.40
CA GLY A 29 2.48 -13.11 -5.61
C GLY A 29 1.75 -12.19 -4.62
N LEU A 30 0.64 -12.68 -4.06
CA LEU A 30 -0.25 -11.94 -3.16
C LEU A 30 0.49 -11.31 -1.98
N LEU A 31 1.29 -12.10 -1.24
CA LEU A 31 2.01 -11.58 -0.07
C LEU A 31 3.02 -10.49 -0.43
N GLN A 32 3.67 -10.59 -1.59
CA GLN A 32 4.61 -9.56 -2.04
C GLN A 32 3.86 -8.25 -2.36
N GLN A 33 2.73 -8.34 -3.07
CA GLN A 33 1.89 -7.18 -3.37
C GLN A 33 1.32 -6.55 -2.10
N LEU A 34 0.88 -7.35 -1.14
CA LEU A 34 0.37 -6.87 0.14
C LEU A 34 1.47 -6.13 0.91
N THR A 35 2.66 -6.71 1.00
CA THR A 35 3.82 -6.08 1.67
C THR A 35 4.18 -4.76 1.01
N LYS A 36 4.21 -4.71 -0.33
CA LYS A 36 4.40 -3.48 -1.09
C LYS A 36 3.37 -2.42 -0.73
N ARG A 37 2.08 -2.80 -0.72
CA ARG A 37 0.99 -1.86 -0.44
C ARG A 37 1.06 -1.30 0.98
N VAL A 38 1.38 -2.13 1.96
CA VAL A 38 1.58 -1.70 3.36
C VAL A 38 2.74 -0.70 3.45
N LEU A 39 3.88 -0.99 2.82
CA LEU A 39 5.03 -0.09 2.83
C LEU A 39 4.72 1.24 2.14
N GLU A 40 4.07 1.23 0.97
CA GLU A 40 3.67 2.45 0.27
C GLU A 40 2.69 3.30 1.09
N SER A 41 1.75 2.66 1.80
CA SER A 41 0.82 3.36 2.69
C SER A 41 1.52 3.98 3.89
N ALA A 42 2.50 3.30 4.48
CA ALA A 42 3.31 3.85 5.56
C ALA A 42 4.10 5.10 5.09
N LEU A 43 4.76 5.01 3.92
CA LEU A 43 5.50 6.12 3.34
C LEU A 43 4.60 7.32 2.98
N ASP A 44 3.39 7.08 2.46
CA ASP A 44 2.45 8.18 2.18
C ASP A 44 1.95 8.87 3.46
N GLY A 45 1.79 8.09 4.54
CA GLY A 45 1.55 8.61 5.89
C GLY A 45 2.68 9.51 6.37
N GLU A 46 3.93 9.04 6.30
CA GLU A 46 5.12 9.82 6.68
C GLU A 46 5.24 11.13 5.88
N ILE A 47 4.93 11.12 4.58
CA ILE A 47 4.91 12.34 3.77
C ILE A 47 3.83 13.30 4.28
N THR A 48 2.64 12.78 4.62
CA THR A 48 1.53 13.57 5.18
C THR A 48 1.95 14.27 6.46
N ASP A 49 2.58 13.54 7.38
CA ASP A 49 3.06 14.09 8.64
C ASP A 49 4.17 15.13 8.41
N HIS A 50 5.04 14.90 7.43
CA HIS A 50 6.15 15.81 7.13
C HIS A 50 5.70 17.13 6.49
N VAL A 51 4.75 17.10 5.56
CA VAL A 51 4.29 18.31 4.84
C VAL A 51 3.04 18.95 5.46
N GLY A 52 2.34 18.24 6.35
CA GLY A 52 1.21 18.76 7.11
C GLY A 52 -0.15 18.76 6.38
N TYR A 53 -0.26 18.13 5.21
CA TYR A 53 -1.51 18.03 4.45
C TYR A 53 -1.58 16.75 3.62
N TYR A 54 -2.79 16.25 3.36
CA TYR A 54 -3.02 15.05 2.56
C TYR A 54 -2.77 15.28 1.06
N LYS A 55 -2.56 14.19 0.32
CA LYS A 55 -2.47 14.28 -1.14
C LYS A 55 -3.74 14.91 -1.72
N HIS A 56 -3.57 15.90 -2.60
CA HIS A 56 -4.64 16.68 -3.24
C HIS A 56 -5.43 17.63 -2.32
N ASP A 57 -5.04 17.78 -1.06
CA ASP A 57 -5.66 18.73 -0.15
C ASP A 57 -5.41 20.19 -0.60
N PRO A 58 -6.46 21.04 -0.69
CA PRO A 58 -6.29 22.48 -0.95
C PRO A 58 -5.31 23.18 -0.02
N ALA A 59 -5.13 22.69 1.22
CA ALA A 59 -4.17 23.22 2.20
C ALA A 59 -2.71 23.22 1.68
N GLY A 60 -2.38 22.37 0.71
CA GLY A 60 -1.06 22.32 0.08
C GLY A 60 -0.81 23.40 -0.98
N ARG A 61 -1.82 24.19 -1.37
CA ARG A 61 -1.66 25.21 -2.43
C ARG A 61 -0.93 26.43 -1.89
N GLY A 62 0.19 26.78 -2.51
CA GLY A 62 1.00 27.93 -2.11
C GLY A 62 1.83 27.70 -0.84
N SER A 63 1.96 26.45 -0.38
CA SER A 63 2.74 26.10 0.82
C SER A 63 4.27 26.22 0.65
N GLY A 64 4.76 26.48 -0.57
CA GLY A 64 6.19 26.48 -0.91
C GLY A 64 6.82 25.08 -1.00
N ASN A 65 6.29 24.09 -0.26
CA ASN A 65 6.68 22.69 -0.33
C ASN A 65 5.51 21.81 -0.79
N THR A 66 5.37 21.68 -2.11
CA THR A 66 4.30 20.89 -2.74
C THR A 66 4.74 19.46 -3.00
N ARG A 67 3.85 18.48 -2.74
CA ARG A 67 4.07 17.07 -3.12
C ARG A 67 4.28 16.94 -4.64
N ASN A 68 5.47 16.50 -5.05
CA ASN A 68 5.88 16.46 -6.46
C ASN A 68 5.79 15.05 -7.10
N GLY A 69 4.66 14.37 -6.91
CA GLY A 69 4.44 13.04 -7.48
C GLY A 69 5.14 11.89 -6.74
N SER A 70 5.33 10.76 -7.44
CA SER A 70 5.92 9.52 -6.89
C SER A 70 7.03 9.00 -7.80
N ARG A 71 8.01 8.31 -7.23
CA ARG A 71 9.09 7.63 -7.99
C ARG A 71 9.10 6.13 -7.71
N THR A 72 9.43 5.33 -8.73
CA THR A 72 9.64 3.90 -8.55
C THR A 72 10.98 3.62 -7.89
N LYS A 73 11.00 2.75 -6.88
CA LYS A 73 12.22 2.19 -6.31
C LYS A 73 12.05 0.69 -6.11
N THR A 74 12.99 -0.09 -6.64
CA THR A 74 13.07 -1.53 -6.35
C THR A 74 13.63 -1.71 -4.94
N ALA A 75 12.78 -2.16 -4.02
CA ALA A 75 13.19 -2.57 -2.69
C ALA A 75 13.46 -4.08 -2.70
N GLY A 76 14.57 -4.52 -2.12
CA GLY A 76 14.87 -5.94 -1.98
C GLY A 76 13.98 -6.58 -0.92
N GLN A 77 13.26 -7.64 -1.27
CA GLN A 77 12.75 -8.58 -0.28
C GLN A 77 13.88 -9.58 0.04
N ARG A 78 14.15 -9.82 1.34
CA ARG A 78 14.98 -10.96 1.72
C ARG A 78 14.28 -12.22 1.22
N ARG A 79 14.94 -12.97 0.34
CA ARG A 79 14.50 -14.31 -0.03
C ARG A 79 14.85 -15.21 1.15
N GLY A 80 13.83 -15.92 1.66
CA GLY A 80 14.01 -16.94 2.69
C GLY A 80 14.85 -18.11 2.20
#